data_AF-A0A2S7KKZ4-F1
#
_entry.id   AF-A0A2S7KKZ4-F1
#
_cell.length_a   1.000
_cell.length_b   1.000
_cell.length_c   1.000
_cell.angle_alpha   90.00
_cell.angle_beta   90.00
_cell.angle_gamma   90.00
#
_symmetry.space_group_name_H-M   'P 1'
#
loop_
_entity.id
_entity.type
_entity.pdbx_description
1 polymer ?
#
loop_
_entity_poly.entity_id
_entity_poly.type
_entity_poly.pdbx_seq_one_letter_code
_entity_poly.pdbx_strand_id
1 'polypeptide(L)'
;MSVKLPKNQIEILITSLLDIEKYPSKIFKKLYPKRWGVETFYDELKNKLKVEHFSGYSNQSIQQDFYAALFISNIQTLIVSELEDEITLENKNKKYNYKINTNLSYGFLKNRILELFFSENSQENSIIELKKLFKENQIPIRPNRSNKRNTSKYRTRRKPKVTKNQKDTI
;
A
#
# COMPACT_ATOMS: atom_id res chain seq x y z
N MET A 1 1.35 22.52 -18.03
CA MET A 1 0.12 21.95 -18.66
C MET A 1 -1.03 21.94 -17.67
N SER A 2 -2.28 22.15 -18.13
CA SER A 2 -3.48 22.12 -17.28
C SER A 2 -4.27 20.81 -17.46
N VAL A 3 -4.62 20.14 -16.36
CA VAL A 3 -5.45 18.92 -16.37
C VAL A 3 -6.76 19.17 -15.62
N LYS A 4 -7.90 18.84 -16.24
CA LYS A 4 -9.24 18.93 -15.60
C LYS A 4 -9.57 17.67 -14.79
N LEU A 5 -9.84 17.87 -13.50
CA LEU A 5 -10.23 16.85 -12.52
C LEU A 5 -11.77 16.68 -12.42
N PRO A 6 -12.28 15.57 -11.85
CA PRO A 6 -13.73 15.25 -11.74
C PRO A 6 -14.61 16.21 -10.90
N LYS A 7 -14.11 17.39 -10.51
CA LYS A 7 -14.85 18.41 -9.74
C LYS A 7 -14.68 19.82 -10.30
N ASN A 8 -14.42 19.93 -11.60
CA ASN A 8 -14.11 21.20 -12.27
C ASN A 8 -12.87 21.92 -11.69
N GLN A 9 -12.03 21.19 -10.96
CA GLN A 9 -10.75 21.68 -10.46
C GLN A 9 -9.71 21.52 -11.57
N ILE A 10 -8.88 22.56 -11.73
CA ILE A 10 -7.76 22.56 -12.67
C ILE A 10 -6.50 22.30 -11.86
N GLU A 11 -5.76 21.26 -12.22
CA GLU A 11 -4.44 20.99 -11.68
C GLU A 11 -3.39 21.44 -12.70
N ILE A 12 -2.42 22.23 -12.24
CA ILE A 12 -1.32 22.75 -13.06
C ILE A 12 -0.11 21.84 -12.83
N LEU A 13 0.33 21.17 -13.89
CA LEU A 13 1.51 20.31 -13.87
C LEU A 13 2.67 21.03 -14.57
N ILE A 14 3.80 21.10 -13.88
CA ILE A 14 5.07 21.61 -14.42
C ILE A 14 5.87 20.39 -14.90
N THR A 15 6.37 20.44 -16.13
CA THR A 15 7.10 19.34 -16.76
C THR A 15 8.16 19.89 -17.71
N SER A 16 9.27 19.17 -17.85
CA SER A 16 10.32 19.43 -18.86
C SER A 16 9.95 18.93 -20.26
N LEU A 17 8.82 18.23 -20.42
CA LEU A 17 8.31 17.79 -21.71
C LEU A 17 7.55 18.93 -22.39
N LEU A 18 8.26 19.66 -23.26
CA LEU A 18 7.75 20.88 -23.91
C LEU A 18 7.01 20.63 -25.23
N ASP A 19 7.25 19.49 -25.88
CA ASP A 19 6.61 19.13 -27.14
C ASP A 19 5.14 18.73 -26.90
N ILE A 20 4.23 19.62 -27.27
CA ILE A 20 2.78 19.49 -27.04
C ILE A 20 2.15 18.46 -27.98
N GLU A 21 2.68 18.30 -29.20
CA GLU A 21 2.18 17.34 -30.17
C GLU A 21 2.52 15.92 -29.72
N LYS A 22 3.74 15.70 -29.25
CA LYS A 22 4.19 14.40 -28.73
C LYS A 22 3.65 14.09 -27.33
N TYR A 23 3.49 15.10 -26.47
CA TYR A 23 3.07 14.93 -25.07
C TYR A 23 1.79 15.73 -24.73
N PRO A 24 0.64 15.38 -25.31
CA PRO A 24 -0.61 16.07 -24.98
C PRO A 24 -0.99 15.91 -23.50
N SER A 25 -1.64 16.94 -22.96
CA SER A 25 -2.09 17.01 -21.55
C SER A 25 -2.90 15.80 -21.08
N LYS A 26 -3.59 15.10 -21.99
CA LYS A 26 -4.36 13.87 -21.73
C LYS A 26 -3.49 12.72 -21.22
N ILE A 27 -2.21 12.65 -21.62
CA ILE A 27 -1.27 11.62 -21.14
C ILE A 27 -0.98 11.83 -19.66
N PHE A 28 -0.74 13.07 -19.25
CA PHE A 28 -0.48 13.41 -17.85
C PHE A 28 -1.66 13.09 -16.94
N LYS A 29 -2.90 13.18 -17.44
CA LYS A 29 -4.09 12.72 -16.70
C LYS A 29 -4.04 11.22 -16.37
N LYS A 30 -3.44 10.39 -17.22
CA LYS A 30 -3.23 8.95 -16.98
C LYS A 30 -2.00 8.67 -16.10
N LEU A 31 -0.97 9.53 -16.17
CA LEU A 31 0.26 9.38 -15.38
C LEU A 31 0.09 9.84 -13.94
N TYR A 32 -0.69 10.89 -13.69
CA TYR A 32 -0.85 11.46 -12.36
C TYR A 32 -1.31 10.43 -11.29
N PRO A 33 -2.25 9.52 -11.58
CA PRO A 33 -2.58 8.43 -10.65
C PRO A 33 -1.41 7.53 -10.26
N LYS A 34 -0.40 7.35 -11.13
CA LYS A 34 0.80 6.55 -10.81
C LYS A 34 1.65 7.18 -9.72
N ARG A 35 1.68 8.53 -9.61
CA ARG A 35 2.34 9.23 -8.48
C ARG A 35 1.71 8.84 -7.14
N TRP A 36 0.39 8.68 -7.12
CA TRP A 36 -0.34 8.32 -5.92
C TRP A 36 0.05 6.93 -5.37
N GLY A 37 0.56 6.04 -6.23
CA GLY A 37 1.12 4.76 -5.82
C GLY A 37 2.26 4.90 -4.80
N VAL A 38 3.14 5.89 -5.00
CA VAL A 38 4.25 6.18 -4.08
C VAL A 38 3.73 6.69 -2.74
N GLU A 39 2.74 7.58 -2.76
CA GLU A 39 2.12 8.13 -1.55
C GLU A 39 1.40 7.04 -0.74
N THR A 40 0.70 6.13 -1.43
CA THR A 40 0.10 4.96 -0.77
C THR A 40 1.16 4.05 -0.18
N PHE A 41 2.30 3.84 -0.85
CA PHE A 41 3.38 3.02 -0.30
C PHE A 41 3.97 3.61 0.98
N TYR A 42 4.19 4.93 1.03
CA TYR A 42 4.61 5.59 2.27
C TYR A 42 3.57 5.48 3.39
N ASP A 43 2.27 5.59 3.05
CA ASP A 43 1.19 5.34 4.01
C ASP A 43 1.24 3.91 4.56
N GLU A 44 1.54 2.91 3.72
CA GLU A 44 1.71 1.53 4.15
C GLU A 44 2.90 1.35 5.10
N LEU A 45 4.07 1.90 4.75
CA LEU A 45 5.26 1.82 5.61
C LEU A 45 5.02 2.47 6.98
N LYS A 46 4.39 3.64 7.01
CA LYS A 46 4.16 4.40 8.25
C LYS A 46 3.03 3.82 9.09
N ASN A 47 1.88 3.52 8.48
CA ASN A 47 0.68 3.16 9.24
C ASN A 47 0.50 1.66 9.44
N LYS A 48 1.01 0.82 8.52
CA LYS A 48 0.84 -0.64 8.61
C LYS A 48 2.06 -1.31 9.23
N LEU A 49 3.24 -0.98 8.71
CA LEU A 49 4.51 -1.51 9.22
C LEU A 49 5.07 -0.74 10.40
N LYS A 50 4.58 0.50 10.64
CA LYS A 50 5.04 1.36 11.74
C LYS A 50 6.57 1.54 11.71
N VAL A 51 7.12 1.87 10.55
CA VAL A 51 8.58 2.02 10.35
C VAL A 51 9.25 3.05 11.27
N GLU A 52 8.47 3.95 11.88
CA GLU A 52 8.94 4.96 12.84
C GLU A 52 8.94 4.46 14.30
N HIS A 53 8.51 3.21 14.54
CA HIS A 53 8.43 2.60 15.87
C HIS A 53 9.69 1.79 16.17
N PHE A 54 10.73 2.49 16.64
CA PHE A 54 12.05 1.94 16.89
C PHE A 54 12.15 1.22 18.25
N SER A 55 12.93 0.16 18.27
CA SER A 55 13.30 -0.63 19.44
C SER A 55 14.33 0.06 20.34
N GLY A 56 15.06 1.05 19.82
CA GLY A 56 16.07 1.79 20.57
C GLY A 56 16.38 3.17 19.96
N TYR A 57 17.13 3.98 20.71
CA TYR A 57 17.47 5.36 20.34
C TYR A 57 18.82 5.51 19.63
N SER A 58 19.62 4.44 19.56
CA SER A 58 20.92 4.49 18.88
C SER A 58 20.72 4.58 17.37
N ASN A 59 21.65 5.26 16.67
CA ASN A 59 21.62 5.33 15.20
C ASN A 59 21.58 3.92 14.57
N GLN A 60 22.33 2.98 15.14
CA GLN A 60 22.36 1.60 14.65
C GLN A 60 21.01 0.90 14.82
N SER A 61 20.36 1.00 15.98
CA SER A 61 19.04 0.41 16.23
C SER A 61 17.99 0.98 15.27
N ILE A 62 18.00 2.30 15.07
CA ILE A 62 17.07 3.00 14.15
C ILE A 62 17.26 2.49 12.72
N GLN A 63 18.51 2.38 12.26
CA GLN A 63 18.80 1.88 10.90
C GLN A 63 18.39 0.41 10.75
N GLN A 64 18.69 -0.43 11.73
CA GLN A 64 18.32 -1.86 11.71
C GLN A 64 16.80 -2.05 11.60
N ASP A 65 16.03 -1.36 12.42
CA ASP A 65 14.57 -1.44 12.40
C ASP A 65 13.98 -0.92 11.09
N PHE A 66 14.53 0.18 10.57
CA PHE A 66 14.13 0.73 9.27
C PHE A 66 14.36 -0.28 8.14
N TYR A 67 15.56 -0.86 8.06
CA TYR A 67 15.90 -1.84 7.03
C TYR A 67 15.11 -3.13 7.18
N ALA A 68 14.82 -3.58 8.41
CA ALA A 68 13.98 -4.73 8.65
C ALA A 68 12.55 -4.51 8.15
N ALA A 69 11.94 -3.36 8.43
CA ALA A 69 10.61 -3.02 7.93
C ALA A 69 10.57 -2.97 6.39
N LEU A 70 11.59 -2.38 5.76
CA LEU A 70 11.71 -2.33 4.30
C LEU A 70 11.88 -3.73 3.70
N PHE A 71 12.69 -4.58 4.32
CA PHE A 71 12.91 -5.97 3.91
C PHE A 71 11.61 -6.77 3.95
N ILE A 72 10.83 -6.67 5.04
CA ILE A 72 9.51 -7.30 5.17
C ILE A 72 8.57 -6.81 4.06
N SER A 73 8.59 -5.51 3.76
CA SER A 73 7.78 -4.92 2.67
C SER A 73 8.14 -5.48 1.30
N ASN A 74 9.43 -5.66 1.02
CA ASN A 74 9.90 -6.23 -0.24
C ASN A 74 9.46 -7.69 -0.39
N ILE A 75 9.62 -8.52 0.64
CA ILE A 75 9.17 -9.92 0.62
C ILE A 75 7.66 -10.01 0.39
N GLN A 76 6.90 -9.20 1.12
CA GLN A 76 5.45 -9.12 0.93
C GLN A 76 5.10 -8.78 -0.52
N THR A 77 5.78 -7.79 -1.10
CA THR A 77 5.57 -7.36 -2.48
C THR A 77 5.89 -8.47 -3.48
N LEU A 78 6.98 -9.22 -3.26
CA LEU A 78 7.35 -10.36 -4.10
C LEU A 78 6.27 -11.46 -4.10
N ILE A 79 5.81 -11.87 -2.91
CA ILE A 79 4.76 -12.89 -2.79
C ILE A 79 3.46 -12.41 -3.45
N VAL A 80 3.06 -11.14 -3.24
CA VAL A 80 1.87 -10.58 -3.88
C VAL A 80 2.01 -10.56 -5.40
N SER A 81 3.17 -10.14 -5.91
CA SER A 81 3.43 -10.07 -7.34
C SER A 81 3.32 -11.44 -8.01
N GLU A 82 3.76 -12.50 -7.33
CA GLU A 82 3.65 -13.87 -7.85
C GLU A 82 2.19 -14.34 -7.91
N LEU A 83 1.37 -13.91 -6.95
CA LEU A 83 -0.05 -14.26 -6.86
C LEU A 83 -0.95 -13.38 -7.76
N GLU A 84 -0.45 -12.26 -8.26
CA GLU A 84 -1.23 -11.26 -8.99
C GLU A 84 -1.90 -11.88 -10.24
N ASP A 85 -1.14 -12.64 -11.04
CA ASP A 85 -1.64 -13.26 -12.27
C ASP A 85 -2.79 -14.25 -11.98
N GLU A 86 -2.62 -15.09 -10.97
CA GLU A 86 -3.64 -16.05 -10.54
C GLU A 86 -4.91 -15.34 -10.03
N ILE A 87 -4.73 -14.31 -9.20
CA ILE A 87 -5.85 -13.51 -8.67
C ILE A 87 -6.58 -12.78 -9.81
N THR A 88 -5.85 -12.25 -10.80
CA THR A 88 -6.48 -11.59 -11.95
C THR A 88 -7.31 -12.55 -12.79
N LEU A 89 -6.84 -13.80 -12.94
CA LEU A 89 -7.59 -14.85 -13.64
C LEU A 89 -8.86 -15.23 -12.88
N GLU A 90 -8.77 -15.45 -11.56
CA GLU A 90 -9.91 -15.75 -10.69
C GLU A 90 -10.94 -14.62 -10.64
N ASN A 91 -10.49 -13.37 -10.82
CA ASN A 91 -11.35 -12.19 -10.80
C ASN A 91 -12.23 -12.04 -12.04
N LYS A 92 -11.91 -12.70 -13.17
CA LYS A 92 -12.66 -12.54 -14.44
C LYS A 92 -14.17 -12.80 -14.30
N ASN A 93 -14.55 -13.73 -13.41
CA ASN A 93 -15.94 -14.12 -13.20
C ASN A 93 -16.58 -13.46 -11.96
N LYS A 94 -15.87 -12.55 -11.28
CA LYS A 94 -16.35 -11.88 -10.05
C LYS A 94 -16.92 -10.50 -10.37
N LYS A 95 -17.83 -10.01 -9.51
CA LYS A 95 -18.43 -8.67 -9.63
C LYS A 95 -17.40 -7.53 -9.56
N TYR A 96 -16.33 -7.71 -8.79
CA TYR A 96 -15.26 -6.73 -8.62
C TYR A 96 -13.91 -7.43 -8.80
N ASN A 97 -12.88 -6.65 -9.13
CA ASN A 97 -11.51 -7.10 -8.98
C ASN A 97 -11.15 -7.13 -7.50
N TYR A 98 -10.46 -8.16 -7.06
CA TYR A 98 -9.97 -8.32 -5.71
C TYR A 98 -8.45 -8.19 -5.67
N LYS A 99 -7.94 -7.69 -4.55
CA LYS A 99 -6.51 -7.66 -4.26
C LYS A 99 -6.24 -8.21 -2.87
N ILE A 100 -5.01 -8.64 -2.62
CA ILE A 100 -4.59 -9.12 -1.29
C ILE A 100 -4.73 -7.99 -0.26
N ASN A 101 -5.20 -8.35 0.93
CA ASN A 101 -5.31 -7.42 2.05
C ASN A 101 -3.92 -7.17 2.65
N THR A 102 -3.32 -6.03 2.29
CA THR A 102 -1.95 -5.69 2.72
C THR A 102 -1.76 -5.62 4.24
N ASN A 103 -2.81 -5.26 5.01
CA ASN A 103 -2.71 -5.26 6.47
C ASN A 103 -2.56 -6.68 7.03
N LEU A 104 -3.39 -7.61 6.54
CA LEU A 104 -3.35 -8.99 7.00
C LEU A 104 -2.10 -9.71 6.50
N SER A 105 -1.64 -9.45 5.28
CA SER A 105 -0.41 -10.04 4.75
C SER A 105 0.81 -9.71 5.62
N TYR A 106 0.95 -8.46 6.08
CA TYR A 106 2.02 -8.10 7.01
C TYR A 106 1.88 -8.82 8.37
N GLY A 107 0.65 -8.96 8.87
CA GLY A 107 0.37 -9.73 10.09
C GLY A 107 0.80 -11.20 9.97
N PHE A 108 0.51 -11.85 8.84
CA PHE A 108 0.89 -13.24 8.60
C PHE A 108 2.41 -13.43 8.47
N LEU A 109 3.11 -12.44 7.91
CA LEU A 109 4.57 -12.49 7.74
C LEU A 109 5.34 -12.38 9.06
N LYS A 110 4.87 -11.62 10.05
CA LYS A 110 5.64 -11.33 11.29
C LYS A 110 6.23 -12.58 11.96
N ASN A 111 5.45 -13.64 12.09
CA ASN A 111 5.91 -14.87 12.75
C ASN A 111 6.58 -15.83 11.78
N ARG A 112 6.13 -15.84 10.51
CA ARG A 112 6.58 -16.80 9.50
C ARG A 112 7.85 -16.39 8.79
N ILE A 113 8.29 -15.13 8.92
CA ILE A 113 9.54 -14.68 8.30
C ILE A 113 10.76 -15.33 8.93
N LEU A 114 10.70 -15.64 10.22
CA LEU A 114 11.78 -16.36 10.88
C LEU A 114 11.86 -17.80 10.36
N GLU A 115 10.71 -18.48 10.27
CA GLU A 115 10.64 -19.82 9.68
C GLU A 115 11.10 -19.84 8.22
N LEU A 116 10.78 -18.79 7.46
CA LEU A 116 11.15 -18.67 6.05
C LEU A 116 12.67 -18.63 5.83
N PHE A 117 13.43 -17.98 6.72
CA PHE A 117 14.87 -17.74 6.53
C PHE A 117 15.78 -18.56 7.45
N PHE A 118 15.27 -19.04 8.59
CA PHE A 118 16.10 -19.72 9.60
C PHE A 118 15.77 -21.20 9.77
N SER A 119 14.74 -21.72 9.09
CA SER A 119 14.40 -23.15 9.15
C SER A 119 14.84 -23.88 7.88
N GLU A 120 15.86 -24.75 8.00
CA GLU A 120 16.45 -25.48 6.87
C GLU A 120 15.48 -26.44 6.15
N ASN A 121 14.44 -26.92 6.85
CA ASN A 121 13.53 -27.96 6.32
C ASN A 121 12.08 -27.47 6.05
N SER A 122 11.76 -26.19 6.27
CA SER A 122 10.38 -25.70 6.20
C SER A 122 10.14 -24.51 5.28
N GLN A 123 11.18 -23.99 4.61
CA GLN A 123 11.06 -22.78 3.79
C GLN A 123 9.95 -22.88 2.73
N GLU A 124 9.92 -23.96 1.94
CA GLU A 124 8.89 -24.16 0.92
C GLU A 124 7.49 -24.24 1.51
N ASN A 125 7.33 -24.98 2.61
CA ASN A 125 6.05 -25.13 3.31
C ASN A 125 5.55 -23.78 3.84
N SER A 126 6.43 -22.96 4.43
CA SER A 126 6.09 -21.63 4.92
C SER A 126 5.68 -20.68 3.79
N ILE A 127 6.33 -20.75 2.61
CA ILE A 127 5.93 -19.96 1.43
C ILE A 127 4.56 -20.38 0.93
N ILE A 128 4.33 -21.69 0.80
CA ILE A 128 3.05 -22.24 0.32
C ILE A 128 1.91 -21.85 1.27
N GLU A 129 2.14 -21.96 2.58
CA GLU A 129 1.18 -21.53 3.59
C GLU A 129 0.90 -20.03 3.51
N LEU A 130 1.94 -19.18 3.41
CA LEU A 130 1.78 -17.74 3.26
C LEU A 130 0.96 -17.38 2.02
N LYS A 131 1.26 -18.00 0.87
CA LYS A 131 0.52 -17.79 -0.37
C LYS A 131 -0.95 -18.14 -0.20
N LYS A 132 -1.25 -19.27 0.44
CA LYS A 132 -2.62 -19.68 0.75
C LYS A 132 -3.33 -18.64 1.63
N LEU A 133 -2.71 -18.22 2.74
CA LEU A 133 -3.28 -17.22 3.64
C LEU A 133 -3.54 -15.88 2.95
N PHE A 134 -2.66 -15.46 2.04
CA PHE A 134 -2.83 -14.23 1.27
C PHE A 134 -4.02 -14.33 0.32
N LYS A 135 -4.16 -15.46 -0.39
CA LYS A 135 -5.30 -15.71 -1.29
C LYS A 135 -6.63 -15.78 -0.56
N GLU A 136 -6.69 -16.37 0.62
CA GLU A 136 -7.91 -16.43 1.44
C GLU A 136 -8.34 -15.04 1.94
N ASN A 137 -7.39 -14.11 2.08
CA ASN A 137 -7.61 -12.78 2.65
C ASN A 137 -7.55 -11.66 1.60
N GLN A 138 -8.52 -11.66 0.68
CA GLN A 138 -8.64 -10.64 -0.35
C GLN A 138 -9.68 -9.56 0.00
N ILE A 139 -9.50 -8.36 -0.56
CA ILE A 139 -10.42 -7.22 -0.46
C ILE A 139 -10.82 -6.71 -1.85
N PRO A 140 -12.09 -6.32 -2.05
CA PRO A 140 -12.55 -5.83 -3.36
C PRO A 140 -12.03 -4.42 -3.65
N ILE A 141 -11.50 -4.23 -4.86
CA ILE A 141 -11.22 -2.92 -5.46
C ILE A 141 -12.54 -2.36 -5.98
N ARG A 142 -13.09 -1.38 -5.25
CA ARG A 142 -14.35 -0.73 -5.62
C ARG A 142 -14.08 0.46 -6.55
N PRO A 143 -14.45 0.40 -7.85
CA PRO A 143 -14.25 1.52 -8.76
C PRO A 143 -15.04 2.74 -8.28
N ASN A 144 -14.54 3.94 -8.58
CA ASN A 144 -15.18 5.22 -8.25
C ASN A 144 -15.43 5.48 -6.75
N ARG A 145 -14.74 4.75 -5.85
CA ARG A 145 -14.78 5.07 -4.43
C ARG A 145 -14.15 6.44 -4.18
N SER A 146 -14.95 7.39 -3.71
CA SER A 146 -14.45 8.69 -3.23
C SER A 146 -14.87 8.92 -1.79
N ASN A 147 -13.94 9.36 -0.96
CA ASN A 147 -14.24 9.82 0.39
C ASN A 147 -14.33 11.35 0.35
N LYS A 148 -15.44 11.93 0.82
CA LYS A 148 -15.58 13.39 0.88
C LYS A 148 -14.54 13.95 1.85
N ARG A 149 -13.58 14.74 1.34
CA ARG A 149 -12.60 15.46 2.16
C ARG A 149 -13.33 16.53 2.96
N ASN A 150 -13.36 16.38 4.29
CA ASN A 150 -13.89 17.41 5.18
C ASN A 150 -12.77 18.40 5.54
N THR A 151 -12.65 19.48 4.78
CA THR A 151 -11.62 20.52 4.98
C THR A 151 -11.83 21.31 6.27
N SER A 152 -13.06 21.40 6.77
CA SER A 152 -13.37 22.06 8.04
C SER A 152 -13.20 21.18 9.27
N LYS A 153 -12.83 19.89 9.11
CA LYS A 153 -12.65 18.94 10.22
C LYS A 153 -11.67 19.44 11.29
N TYR A 154 -10.60 20.13 10.87
CA TYR A 154 -9.58 20.68 11.78
C TYR A 154 -9.75 22.18 12.05
N ARG A 155 -10.80 22.80 11.51
CA ARG A 155 -11.09 24.22 11.69
C ARG A 155 -11.56 24.51 13.11
N THR A 156 -12.25 23.55 13.71
CA THR A 156 -12.45 23.52 15.16
C THR A 156 -11.28 22.75 15.76
N ARG A 157 -10.55 23.33 16.71
CA ARG A 157 -9.44 22.67 17.46
C ARG A 157 -9.93 21.54 18.38
N ARG A 158 -11.00 20.85 18.00
CA ARG A 158 -11.56 19.72 18.75
C ARG A 158 -10.79 18.47 18.38
N LYS A 159 -10.31 17.74 19.40
CA LYS A 159 -9.68 16.44 19.18
C LYS A 159 -10.68 15.52 18.45
N PRO A 160 -10.30 14.90 17.32
CA PRO A 160 -11.18 13.99 16.62
C PRO A 160 -11.48 12.78 17.52
N LYS A 161 -12.74 12.32 17.52
CA LYS A 161 -13.13 11.07 18.20
C LYS A 161 -12.45 9.90 17.51
N VAL A 162 -11.53 9.24 18.21
CA VAL A 162 -10.93 7.97 17.78
C VAL A 162 -11.98 6.89 17.99
N THR A 163 -12.39 6.20 16.92
CA THR A 163 -13.38 5.12 17.05
C THR A 163 -12.73 3.91 17.72
N LYS A 164 -13.51 3.06 18.42
CA LYS A 164 -12.97 1.87 19.10
C LYS A 164 -12.18 0.94 18.18
N ASN A 165 -12.48 0.96 16.87
CA ASN A 165 -11.82 0.18 15.83
C ASN A 165 -10.45 0.75 15.41
N GLN A 166 -10.06 1.92 15.93
CA GLN A 166 -8.76 2.57 15.72
C GLN A 166 -7.86 2.49 16.96
N LYS A 167 -8.14 1.58 17.91
CA LYS A 167 -7.21 1.33 19.01
C LYS A 167 -5.90 0.77 18.44
N ASP A 168 -4.80 1.45 18.75
CA ASP A 168 -3.46 0.94 18.48
C ASP A 168 -3.29 -0.43 19.13
N THR A 169 -2.97 -1.43 18.33
CA THR A 169 -2.69 -2.81 18.79
C THR A 169 -1.21 -2.98 19.13
N ILE A 170 -0.61 -1.98 19.77
CA ILE A 170 0.72 -2.14 20.37
C ILE A 170 0.55 -2.86 21.70
#